data_AF-D8M9X2-F1
#
_entry.id   AF-D8M9X2-F1
#
_cell.length_a   1.000
_cell.length_b   1.000
_cell.length_c   1.000
_cell.angle_alpha   90.00
_cell.angle_beta   90.00
_cell.angle_gamma   90.00
#
_symmetry.space_group_name_H-M   'P 1'
#
loop_
_entity.id
_entity.type
_entity.pdbx_description
1 polymer ?
#
loop_
_entity_poly.entity_id
_entity_poly.type
_entity_poly.pdbx_seq_one_letter_code
_entity_poly.pdbx_strand_id
1 'polypeptide(L)'
;MEFPMKSYHMVQYYKHADSNPRVFIAPSKYIQGPGVINYLGDYVCSISPLSKERACIILISEGGIKRFGEKIENSMKKANVKYSFIPIGRQCSYDEIERVCTLVKGMDRCDFIISVGGGKAVDLGKGVATTLCLPVILVPTLASNDAPTASLSVMYDEHTDERQGAYFNYKNPDMVVMDTEIIANSPARYLVAGMGDALATFVEARCARENPNGESSVRVRPTLAAAAIAEACTKTILAEGLKAIEISFTVQ
;
A
#
# COMPACT_ATOMS: atom_id res chain seq x y z
N MET A 1 -12.50 -25.84 6.47
CA MET A 1 -12.94 -24.50 6.91
C MET A 1 -12.92 -23.63 5.67
N GLU A 2 -14.08 -23.18 5.19
CA GLU A 2 -14.14 -22.22 4.08
C GLU A 2 -13.35 -20.99 4.47
N PHE A 3 -12.35 -20.65 3.66
CA PHE A 3 -11.57 -19.43 3.73
C PHE A 3 -12.45 -18.35 3.08
N PRO A 4 -13.21 -17.52 3.82
CA PRO A 4 -14.09 -16.63 3.13
C PRO A 4 -13.26 -15.38 2.85
N MET A 5 -12.73 -15.27 1.63
CA MET A 5 -12.21 -14.02 1.08
C MET A 5 -13.37 -13.02 0.93
N LYS A 6 -13.98 -12.62 2.04
CA LYS A 6 -15.00 -11.60 2.03
C LYS A 6 -14.29 -10.28 1.80
N SER A 7 -14.31 -9.86 0.54
CA SER A 7 -14.09 -8.47 0.16
C SER A 7 -14.96 -7.57 1.06
N TYR A 8 -14.32 -6.63 1.75
CA TYR A 8 -14.98 -5.71 2.66
C TYR A 8 -15.61 -4.57 1.86
N HIS A 9 -16.73 -4.84 1.21
CA HIS A 9 -17.46 -3.81 0.49
C HIS A 9 -17.96 -2.74 1.47
N MET A 10 -17.27 -1.60 1.50
CA MET A 10 -17.49 -0.54 2.49
C MET A 10 -18.88 0.11 2.44
N VAL A 11 -19.66 -0.13 1.38
CA VAL A 11 -21.08 0.26 1.25
C VAL A 11 -21.86 -0.06 2.53
N GLN A 12 -21.67 -1.28 3.06
CA GLN A 12 -22.46 -1.79 4.16
C GLN A 12 -22.19 -1.10 5.50
N TYR A 13 -21.09 -0.35 5.62
CA TYR A 13 -20.67 0.29 6.87
C TYR A 13 -21.03 1.77 6.95
N TYR A 14 -21.10 2.46 5.81
CA TYR A 14 -21.25 3.92 5.79
C TYR A 14 -22.56 4.41 5.21
N LYS A 15 -23.24 3.63 4.36
CA LYS A 15 -24.46 4.06 3.68
C LYS A 15 -25.68 3.38 4.29
N HIS A 16 -26.60 4.18 4.81
CA HIS A 16 -27.87 3.71 5.39
C HIS A 16 -29.05 4.37 4.66
N ALA A 17 -30.26 3.77 4.76
CA ALA A 17 -31.45 4.30 4.08
C ALA A 17 -31.75 5.76 4.47
N ASP A 18 -31.55 6.09 5.76
CA ASP A 18 -31.87 7.40 6.32
C ASP A 18 -30.65 8.33 6.49
N SER A 19 -29.44 7.88 6.10
CA SER A 19 -28.22 8.66 6.28
C SER A 19 -27.16 8.37 5.22
N ASN A 20 -26.65 9.45 4.61
CA ASN A 20 -25.56 9.43 3.64
C ASN A 20 -24.44 10.38 4.09
N PRO A 21 -23.52 9.92 4.96
CA PRO A 21 -22.45 10.75 5.49
C PRO A 21 -21.40 11.08 4.43
N ARG A 22 -20.52 12.04 4.74
CA ARG A 22 -19.27 12.24 3.99
C ARG A 22 -18.13 11.63 4.79
N VAL A 23 -17.37 10.73 4.18
CA VAL A 23 -16.33 9.95 4.87
C VAL A 23 -14.96 10.24 4.28
N PHE A 24 -13.98 10.41 5.15
CA PHE A 24 -12.55 10.48 4.81
C PHE A 24 -11.84 9.31 5.47
N ILE A 25 -11.05 8.58 4.69
CA ILE A 25 -10.21 7.47 5.17
C ILE A 25 -8.78 7.70 4.68
N ALA A 26 -7.81 7.25 5.47
CA ALA A 26 -6.38 7.43 5.21
C ALA A 26 -5.57 6.37 5.97
N PRO A 27 -4.32 6.09 5.56
CA PRO A 27 -3.41 5.33 6.42
C PRO A 27 -3.19 6.06 7.74
N SER A 28 -2.90 5.31 8.80
CA SER A 28 -2.64 5.93 10.11
C SER A 28 -1.34 6.75 10.10
N LYS A 29 -0.36 6.33 9.30
CA LYS A 29 0.94 7.01 9.15
C LYS A 29 1.44 6.96 7.71
N TYR A 30 2.01 8.07 7.26
CA TYR A 30 2.75 8.19 6.00
C TYR A 30 4.13 8.78 6.32
N ILE A 31 5.19 8.05 5.97
CA ILE A 31 6.59 8.43 6.22
C ILE A 31 7.30 8.51 4.88
N GLN A 32 7.94 9.63 4.60
CA GLN A 32 8.68 9.84 3.35
C GLN A 32 10.01 10.55 3.62
N GLY A 33 11.09 10.06 3.03
CA GLY A 33 12.39 10.70 3.12
C GLY A 33 13.53 9.83 2.57
N PRO A 34 14.74 10.37 2.42
CA PRO A 34 15.88 9.61 1.94
C PRO A 34 16.37 8.65 3.01
N GLY A 35 16.56 7.37 2.65
CA GLY A 35 17.14 6.37 3.54
C GLY A 35 16.23 5.94 4.71
N VAL A 36 14.93 6.29 4.67
CA VAL A 36 13.98 5.93 5.74
C VAL A 36 13.81 4.42 5.88
N ILE A 37 14.13 3.60 4.87
CA ILE A 37 14.10 2.14 4.99
C ILE A 37 15.04 1.61 6.07
N ASN A 38 16.11 2.34 6.40
CA ASN A 38 17.08 1.96 7.43
C ASN A 38 16.49 2.03 8.86
N TYR A 39 15.33 2.68 9.02
CA TYR A 39 14.66 2.88 10.31
C TYR A 39 13.33 2.13 10.41
N LEU A 40 13.08 1.18 9.50
CA LEU A 40 11.83 0.42 9.44
C LEU A 40 11.52 -0.31 10.77
N GLY A 41 12.53 -0.89 11.44
CA GLY A 41 12.38 -1.51 12.75
C GLY A 41 11.91 -0.54 13.85
N ASP A 42 12.40 0.71 13.82
CA ASP A 42 11.98 1.76 14.76
C ASP A 42 10.53 2.18 14.49
N TYR A 43 10.15 2.31 13.21
CA TYR A 43 8.79 2.72 12.83
C TYR A 43 7.72 1.69 13.23
N VAL A 44 7.98 0.39 13.02
CA VAL A 44 6.99 -0.65 13.37
C VAL A 44 6.73 -0.75 14.87
N CYS A 45 7.66 -0.30 15.71
CA CYS A 45 7.44 -0.19 17.15
C CYS A 45 6.33 0.79 17.52
N SER A 46 5.95 1.69 16.61
CA SER A 46 4.90 2.69 16.81
C SER A 46 3.49 2.23 16.38
N ILE A 47 3.33 1.03 15.81
CA ILE A 47 2.07 0.58 15.19
C ILE A 47 1.10 -0.01 16.22
N SER A 48 1.59 -0.49 17.35
CA SER A 48 0.75 -0.87 18.49
C SER A 48 1.64 -1.05 19.72
N PRO A 49 1.13 -0.85 20.96
CA PRO A 49 1.82 -1.22 22.20
C PRO A 49 1.94 -2.75 22.36
N LEU A 50 2.22 -3.47 21.26
CA LEU A 50 2.55 -4.88 21.24
C LEU A 50 3.64 -5.17 22.26
N SER A 51 3.55 -6.36 22.84
CA SER A 51 4.49 -6.94 23.80
C SER A 51 5.95 -6.62 23.48
N LYS A 52 6.81 -6.68 24.49
CA LYS A 52 8.27 -6.50 24.33
C LYS A 52 8.88 -7.32 23.17
N GLU A 53 8.26 -8.44 22.82
CA GLU A 53 8.61 -9.25 21.65
C GLU A 53 7.66 -8.96 20.47
N ARG A 54 8.24 -8.78 19.28
CA ARG A 54 7.53 -8.55 18.01
C ARG A 54 8.04 -9.52 16.95
N ALA A 55 7.15 -10.07 16.14
CA ALA A 55 7.45 -10.93 15.01
C ALA A 55 6.67 -10.50 13.77
N CYS A 56 7.29 -10.56 12.59
CA CYS A 56 6.63 -10.21 11.33
C CYS A 56 7.08 -11.10 10.18
N ILE A 57 6.30 -11.07 9.10
CA ILE A 57 6.76 -11.51 7.79
C ILE A 57 7.06 -10.30 6.91
N ILE A 58 8.05 -10.47 6.03
CA ILE A 58 8.43 -9.46 5.04
C ILE A 58 8.20 -10.07 3.65
N LEU A 59 7.14 -9.62 2.99
CA LEU A 59 6.80 -9.96 1.61
C LEU A 59 7.64 -9.11 0.68
N ILE A 60 8.51 -9.76 -0.10
CA ILE A 60 9.45 -9.09 -0.98
C ILE A 60 9.90 -10.06 -2.07
N SER A 61 10.19 -9.59 -3.28
CA SER A 61 10.70 -10.47 -4.34
C SER A 61 12.14 -10.91 -4.04
N GLU A 62 12.61 -12.01 -4.62
CA GLU A 62 14.02 -12.44 -4.46
C GLU A 62 15.03 -11.35 -4.86
N GLY A 63 14.74 -10.62 -5.95
CA GLY A 63 15.55 -9.48 -6.36
C GLY A 63 15.50 -8.33 -5.35
N GLY A 64 14.35 -8.11 -4.70
CA GLY A 64 14.21 -7.16 -3.61
C GLY A 64 15.01 -7.55 -2.37
N ILE A 65 15.04 -8.84 -2.00
CA ILE A 65 15.87 -9.34 -0.89
C ILE A 65 17.34 -9.04 -1.17
N LYS A 66 17.82 -9.31 -2.38
CA LYS A 66 19.22 -9.02 -2.77
C LYS A 66 19.56 -7.53 -2.68
N ARG A 67 18.60 -6.63 -2.96
CA ARG A 67 18.83 -5.17 -3.01
C ARG A 67 18.65 -4.49 -1.66
N PHE A 68 17.67 -4.91 -0.88
CA PHE A 68 17.19 -4.19 0.31
C PHE A 68 17.20 -5.05 1.57
N GLY A 69 17.39 -6.36 1.46
CA GLY A 69 17.31 -7.32 2.56
C GLY A 69 18.25 -6.98 3.71
N GLU A 70 19.51 -6.65 3.43
CA GLU A 70 20.49 -6.28 4.45
C GLU A 70 20.07 -5.02 5.24
N LYS A 71 19.63 -3.96 4.55
CA LYS A 71 19.14 -2.72 5.18
C LYS A 71 17.95 -3.00 6.11
N ILE A 72 16.99 -3.78 5.63
CA ILE A 72 15.79 -4.14 6.39
C ILE A 72 16.16 -5.01 7.60
N GLU A 73 16.98 -6.04 7.39
CA GLU A 73 17.47 -6.95 8.43
C GLU A 73 18.19 -6.21 9.55
N ASN A 74 19.12 -5.31 9.19
CA ASN A 74 19.84 -4.50 10.17
C ASN A 74 18.89 -3.64 10.99
N SER A 75 17.88 -3.04 10.35
CA SER A 75 16.85 -2.25 11.03
C SER A 75 16.02 -3.09 12.00
N MET A 76 15.56 -4.27 11.57
CA MET A 76 14.75 -5.18 12.40
C MET A 76 15.54 -5.70 13.60
N LYS A 77 16.79 -6.13 13.39
CA LYS A 77 17.68 -6.62 14.45
C LYS A 77 17.93 -5.55 15.51
N LYS A 78 18.21 -4.32 15.08
CA LYS A 78 18.43 -3.17 15.98
C LYS A 78 17.20 -2.91 16.87
N ALA A 79 16.00 -3.05 16.32
CA ALA A 79 14.74 -2.86 17.03
C ALA A 79 14.24 -4.12 17.77
N ASN A 80 15.02 -5.21 17.77
CA ASN A 80 14.67 -6.51 18.35
C ASN A 80 13.33 -7.08 17.83
N VAL A 81 13.12 -6.97 16.51
CA VAL A 81 11.96 -7.53 15.82
C VAL A 81 12.37 -8.83 15.15
N LYS A 82 11.71 -9.94 15.49
CA LYS A 82 11.86 -11.21 14.75
C LYS A 82 11.20 -11.04 13.37
N TYR A 83 11.83 -11.55 12.33
CA TYR A 83 11.32 -11.44 10.97
C TYR A 83 11.55 -12.72 10.18
N SER A 84 10.78 -12.89 9.12
CA SER A 84 11.01 -13.92 8.11
C SER A 84 10.72 -13.34 6.73
N PHE A 85 11.71 -13.42 5.83
CA PHE A 85 11.50 -13.06 4.44
C PHE A 85 10.68 -14.13 3.76
N ILE A 86 9.61 -13.72 3.07
CA ILE A 86 8.79 -14.58 2.22
C ILE A 86 8.91 -14.05 0.80
N PRO A 87 9.61 -14.76 -0.10
CA PRO A 87 9.61 -14.47 -1.52
C PRO A 87 8.19 -14.47 -2.07
N ILE A 88 7.81 -13.37 -2.71
CA ILE A 88 6.53 -13.24 -3.41
C ILE A 88 6.63 -13.74 -4.86
N GLY A 89 5.54 -14.30 -5.35
CA GLY A 89 5.32 -14.62 -6.75
C GLY A 89 5.17 -13.38 -7.64
N ARG A 90 4.76 -13.62 -8.89
CA ARG A 90 4.64 -12.54 -9.90
C ARG A 90 3.35 -11.74 -9.74
N GLN A 91 2.27 -12.37 -9.26
CA GLN A 91 0.92 -11.82 -9.30
C GLN A 91 0.37 -11.54 -7.90
N CYS A 92 -0.52 -10.55 -7.81
CA CYS A 92 -1.42 -10.41 -6.68
C CYS A 92 -2.68 -11.23 -6.99
N SER A 93 -2.62 -12.53 -6.73
CA SER A 93 -3.71 -13.47 -6.95
C SER A 93 -4.29 -13.98 -5.62
N TYR A 94 -5.44 -14.63 -5.70
CA TYR A 94 -6.01 -15.30 -4.54
C TYR A 94 -5.17 -16.50 -4.07
N ASP A 95 -4.61 -17.26 -5.02
CA ASP A 95 -3.75 -18.42 -4.75
C ASP A 95 -2.49 -17.99 -3.98
N GLU A 96 -1.87 -16.88 -4.38
CA GLU A 96 -0.68 -16.35 -3.71
C GLU A 96 -1.00 -15.81 -2.31
N ILE A 97 -2.17 -15.18 -2.13
CA ILE A 97 -2.67 -14.79 -0.79
C ILE A 97 -2.84 -16.04 0.08
N GLU A 98 -3.49 -17.09 -0.42
CA GLU A 98 -3.73 -18.33 0.31
C GLU A 98 -2.42 -19.03 0.69
N ARG A 99 -1.45 -19.09 -0.24
CA ARG A 99 -0.11 -19.64 0.01
C ARG A 99 0.57 -18.93 1.17
N VAL A 100 0.63 -17.59 1.12
CA VAL A 100 1.26 -16.79 2.19
C VAL A 100 0.52 -16.96 3.50
N CYS A 101 -0.82 -16.92 3.49
CA CYS A 101 -1.60 -17.10 4.70
C CYS A 101 -1.39 -18.49 5.34
N THR A 102 -1.25 -19.53 4.53
CA THR A 102 -0.96 -20.90 5.00
C THR A 102 0.41 -20.97 5.67
N LEU A 103 1.42 -20.32 5.08
CA LEU A 103 2.74 -20.20 5.70
C LEU A 103 2.67 -19.50 7.06
N VAL A 104 1.99 -18.35 7.14
CA VAL A 104 1.87 -17.58 8.40
C VAL A 104 1.14 -18.37 9.48
N LYS A 105 0.08 -19.12 9.12
CA LYS A 105 -0.65 -19.97 10.08
C LYS A 105 0.19 -21.12 10.65
N GLY A 106 1.26 -21.52 9.96
CA GLY A 106 2.23 -22.51 10.43
C GLY A 106 3.35 -21.93 11.29
N MET A 107 3.41 -20.60 11.48
CA MET A 107 4.43 -19.94 12.30
C MET A 107 3.97 -19.81 13.75
N ASP A 108 4.92 -19.83 14.69
CA ASP A 108 4.64 -19.62 16.12
C ASP A 108 3.97 -18.24 16.39
N ARG A 109 4.39 -17.22 15.64
CA ARG A 109 3.94 -15.84 15.82
C ARG A 109 4.17 -14.97 14.59
N CYS A 110 3.15 -14.18 14.24
CA CYS A 110 3.25 -13.08 13.30
C CYS A 110 2.28 -11.97 13.75
N ASP A 111 2.83 -10.82 14.15
CA ASP A 111 2.07 -9.70 14.70
C ASP A 111 1.65 -8.68 13.64
N PHE A 112 2.38 -8.61 12.52
CA PHE A 112 2.12 -7.70 11.42
C PHE A 112 2.87 -8.14 10.14
N ILE A 113 2.47 -7.55 9.02
CA ILE A 113 3.05 -7.82 7.70
C ILE A 113 3.76 -6.58 7.19
N ILE A 114 4.96 -6.76 6.66
CA ILE A 114 5.65 -5.75 5.87
C ILE A 114 5.62 -6.22 4.41
N SER A 115 5.20 -5.37 3.49
CA SER A 115 5.32 -5.65 2.06
C SER A 115 6.18 -4.62 1.35
N VAL A 116 7.19 -5.08 0.63
CA VAL A 116 8.23 -4.25 0.00
C VAL A 116 8.23 -4.53 -1.50
N GLY A 117 8.00 -3.49 -2.32
CA GLY A 117 8.06 -3.63 -3.77
C GLY A 117 7.18 -2.65 -4.55
N GLY A 118 6.83 -3.01 -5.78
CA GLY A 118 5.89 -2.25 -6.62
C GLY A 118 4.42 -2.56 -6.31
N GLY A 119 3.51 -2.10 -7.18
CA GLY A 119 2.06 -2.19 -6.97
C GLY A 119 1.53 -3.59 -6.65
N LYS A 120 1.98 -4.64 -7.35
CA LYS A 120 1.54 -6.03 -7.09
C LYS A 120 1.95 -6.53 -5.69
N ALA A 121 3.16 -6.20 -5.24
CA ALA A 121 3.62 -6.55 -3.89
C ALA A 121 2.80 -5.82 -2.81
N VAL A 122 2.57 -4.53 -3.04
CA VAL A 122 1.74 -3.67 -2.18
C VAL A 122 0.31 -4.23 -2.04
N ASP A 123 -0.31 -4.60 -3.15
CA ASP A 123 -1.66 -5.15 -3.17
C ASP A 123 -1.74 -6.53 -2.51
N LEU A 124 -0.74 -7.39 -2.75
CA LEU A 124 -0.63 -8.69 -2.10
C LEU A 124 -0.52 -8.55 -0.58
N GLY A 125 0.34 -7.63 -0.10
CA GLY A 125 0.50 -7.36 1.33
C GLY A 125 -0.81 -6.94 2.01
N LYS A 126 -1.58 -6.06 1.36
CA LYS A 126 -2.91 -5.66 1.84
C LYS A 126 -3.89 -6.84 1.87
N GLY A 127 -3.91 -7.65 0.80
CA GLY A 127 -4.79 -8.82 0.70
C GLY A 127 -4.52 -9.87 1.78
N VAL A 128 -3.25 -10.21 1.99
CA VAL A 128 -2.81 -11.12 3.06
C VAL A 128 -3.18 -10.56 4.44
N ALA A 129 -2.89 -9.28 4.69
CA ALA A 129 -3.18 -8.65 5.98
C ALA A 129 -4.67 -8.58 6.31
N THR A 130 -5.50 -8.26 5.32
CA THR A 130 -6.96 -8.31 5.45
C THR A 130 -7.45 -9.72 5.79
N THR A 131 -6.86 -10.73 5.16
CA THR A 131 -7.28 -12.12 5.37
C THR A 131 -6.85 -12.67 6.73
N LEU A 132 -5.68 -12.25 7.22
CA LEU A 132 -5.17 -12.64 8.53
C LEU A 132 -5.62 -11.71 9.67
N CYS A 133 -6.36 -10.65 9.37
CA CYS A 133 -6.72 -9.58 10.32
C CYS A 133 -5.50 -8.97 11.05
N LEU A 134 -4.38 -8.82 10.33
CA LEU A 134 -3.14 -8.26 10.87
C LEU A 134 -2.93 -6.81 10.40
N PRO A 135 -2.14 -6.00 11.14
CA PRO A 135 -1.62 -4.74 10.65
C PRO A 135 -0.71 -4.93 9.44
N VAL A 136 -0.67 -3.93 8.56
CA VAL A 136 0.18 -3.93 7.36
C VAL A 136 0.98 -2.65 7.20
N ILE A 137 2.26 -2.83 6.91
CA ILE A 137 3.22 -1.78 6.57
C ILE A 137 3.63 -1.98 5.12
N LEU A 138 3.52 -0.92 4.35
CA LEU A 138 3.89 -0.94 2.94
C LEU A 138 5.15 -0.11 2.74
N VAL A 139 6.11 -0.67 2.01
CA VAL A 139 7.37 -0.01 1.63
C VAL A 139 7.46 -0.02 0.10
N PRO A 140 6.78 0.92 -0.58
CA PRO A 140 6.81 0.97 -2.03
C PRO A 140 8.22 1.31 -2.52
N THR A 141 8.71 0.54 -3.49
CA THR A 141 10.02 0.78 -4.12
C THR A 141 9.89 1.54 -5.44
N LEU A 142 8.66 1.90 -5.83
CA LEU A 142 8.32 2.63 -7.04
C LEU A 142 7.21 3.63 -6.70
N ALA A 143 7.30 4.85 -7.24
CA ALA A 143 6.22 5.83 -7.23
C ALA A 143 5.43 5.77 -8.55
N SER A 144 4.85 4.59 -8.85
CA SER A 144 4.21 4.31 -10.16
C SER A 144 2.70 4.34 -10.18
N ASN A 145 2.05 4.41 -9.02
CA ASN A 145 0.60 4.51 -8.83
C ASN A 145 0.28 4.92 -7.40
N ASP A 146 -0.98 5.21 -7.11
CA ASP A 146 -1.48 5.65 -5.80
C ASP A 146 -1.95 4.51 -4.86
N ALA A 147 -1.85 3.26 -5.31
CA ALA A 147 -2.26 2.06 -4.57
C ALA A 147 -1.70 1.93 -3.13
N PRO A 148 -0.48 2.44 -2.78
CA PRO A 148 0.07 2.29 -1.43
C PRO A 148 -0.80 2.83 -0.31
N THR A 149 -1.67 3.81 -0.53
CA THR A 149 -2.51 4.35 0.55
C THR A 149 -3.94 3.83 0.53
N ALA A 150 -4.36 3.18 -0.56
CA ALA A 150 -5.73 2.75 -0.77
C ALA A 150 -6.10 1.51 0.07
N SER A 151 -7.36 1.44 0.52
CA SER A 151 -7.97 0.24 1.14
C SER A 151 -8.51 -0.75 0.09
N LEU A 152 -7.78 -0.94 -1.01
CA LEU A 152 -8.17 -1.76 -2.16
C LEU A 152 -6.95 -2.48 -2.72
N SER A 153 -7.09 -3.73 -3.14
CA SER A 153 -6.07 -4.48 -3.88
C SER A 153 -6.62 -4.86 -5.27
N VAL A 154 -5.81 -4.70 -6.33
CA VAL A 154 -6.18 -5.19 -7.67
C VAL A 154 -5.79 -6.66 -7.77
N MET A 155 -6.78 -7.51 -8.10
CA MET A 155 -6.58 -8.95 -8.20
C MET A 155 -6.32 -9.36 -9.65
N TYR A 156 -5.35 -10.24 -9.83
CA TYR A 156 -4.94 -10.80 -11.11
C TYR A 156 -5.09 -12.31 -11.11
N ASP A 157 -5.18 -12.87 -12.31
CA ASP A 157 -4.98 -14.30 -12.54
C ASP A 157 -3.53 -14.68 -12.19
N GLU A 158 -3.32 -15.90 -11.68
CA GLU A 158 -2.00 -16.35 -11.21
C GLU A 158 -1.02 -16.59 -12.37
N HIS A 159 -1.52 -16.97 -13.54
CA HIS A 159 -0.70 -17.42 -14.66
C HIS A 159 -0.61 -16.42 -15.81
N THR A 160 -1.51 -15.44 -15.85
CA THR A 160 -1.58 -14.38 -16.87
C THR A 160 -1.48 -12.99 -16.24
N ASP A 161 -1.45 -11.94 -17.05
CA ASP A 161 -1.55 -10.55 -16.57
C ASP A 161 -3.01 -10.03 -16.62
N GLU A 162 -3.99 -10.93 -16.71
CA GLU A 162 -5.41 -10.58 -16.73
C GLU A 162 -5.90 -10.12 -15.35
N ARG A 163 -6.61 -8.98 -15.32
CA ARG A 163 -7.23 -8.45 -14.12
C ARG A 163 -8.53 -9.21 -13.84
N GLN A 164 -8.61 -9.83 -12.66
CA GLN A 164 -9.77 -10.59 -12.18
C GLN A 164 -10.75 -9.73 -11.37
N GLY A 165 -10.28 -8.61 -10.78
CA GLY A 165 -11.18 -7.71 -10.06
C GLY A 165 -10.49 -6.79 -9.07
N ALA A 166 -11.24 -6.42 -8.04
CA ALA A 166 -10.77 -5.57 -6.96
C ALA A 166 -11.22 -6.17 -5.61
N TYR A 167 -10.27 -6.33 -4.70
CA TYR A 167 -10.51 -6.82 -3.34
C TYR A 167 -10.50 -5.64 -2.37
N PHE A 168 -11.66 -5.33 -1.77
CA PHE A 168 -11.76 -4.23 -0.82
C PHE A 168 -11.24 -4.69 0.54
N ASN A 169 -10.20 -4.00 1.03
CA ASN A 169 -9.57 -4.28 2.31
C ASN A 169 -10.39 -3.63 3.44
N TYR A 170 -10.35 -4.23 4.63
CA TYR A 170 -11.16 -3.77 5.77
C TYR A 170 -10.77 -2.37 6.27
N LYS A 171 -9.52 -1.93 6.02
CA LYS A 171 -9.00 -0.60 6.32
C LYS A 171 -7.87 -0.21 5.37
N ASN A 172 -7.46 1.06 5.39
CA ASN A 172 -6.20 1.51 4.81
C ASN A 172 -5.01 0.87 5.55
N PRO A 173 -3.84 0.77 4.91
CA PRO A 173 -2.63 0.29 5.57
C PRO A 173 -2.29 1.10 6.83
N ASP A 174 -1.71 0.43 7.83
CA ASP A 174 -1.34 1.09 9.10
C ASP A 174 -0.22 2.09 8.88
N MET A 175 0.70 1.79 7.96
CA MET A 175 1.82 2.65 7.64
C MET A 175 2.27 2.49 6.19
N VAL A 176 2.62 3.61 5.57
CA VAL A 176 3.33 3.66 4.28
C VAL A 176 4.69 4.31 4.50
N VAL A 177 5.77 3.66 4.07
CA VAL A 177 7.17 4.12 4.19
C VAL A 177 7.76 4.27 2.80
N MET A 178 7.89 5.51 2.34
CA MET A 178 8.38 5.89 1.01
C MET A 178 9.82 6.36 1.08
N ASP A 179 10.76 5.46 0.77
CA ASP A 179 12.17 5.83 0.69
C ASP A 179 12.49 6.55 -0.62
N THR A 180 12.73 7.86 -0.53
CA THR A 180 12.93 8.70 -1.71
C THR A 180 14.26 8.44 -2.40
N GLU A 181 15.26 7.88 -1.71
CA GLU A 181 16.51 7.46 -2.34
C GLU A 181 16.25 6.24 -3.24
N ILE A 182 15.49 5.25 -2.75
CA ILE A 182 15.08 4.10 -3.56
C ILE A 182 14.26 4.53 -4.77
N ILE A 183 13.29 5.43 -4.56
CA ILE A 183 12.42 5.93 -5.65
C ILE A 183 13.24 6.70 -6.68
N ALA A 184 14.14 7.59 -6.27
CA ALA A 184 14.97 8.37 -7.18
C ALA A 184 15.90 7.49 -8.04
N ASN A 185 16.37 6.37 -7.51
CA ASN A 185 17.21 5.38 -8.21
C ASN A 185 16.39 4.38 -9.06
N SER A 186 15.07 4.48 -9.10
CA SER A 186 14.22 3.62 -9.94
C SER A 186 14.08 4.16 -11.37
N PRO A 187 13.79 3.30 -12.38
CA PRO A 187 13.62 3.76 -13.76
C PRO A 187 12.55 4.86 -13.90
N ALA A 188 12.91 5.97 -14.55
CA ALA A 188 12.13 7.21 -14.57
C ALA A 188 10.71 7.02 -15.15
N ARG A 189 10.56 6.04 -16.06
CA ARG A 189 9.26 5.64 -16.62
C ARG A 189 8.21 5.32 -15.55
N TYR A 190 8.63 4.80 -14.39
CA TYR A 190 7.71 4.48 -13.30
C TYR A 190 7.22 5.73 -12.61
N LEU A 191 8.10 6.71 -12.36
CA LEU A 191 7.69 8.00 -11.82
C LEU A 191 6.74 8.73 -12.78
N VAL A 192 7.03 8.71 -14.09
CA VAL A 192 6.15 9.29 -15.12
C VAL A 192 4.79 8.59 -15.13
N ALA A 193 4.75 7.26 -15.05
CA ALA A 193 3.49 6.52 -14.93
C ALA A 193 2.69 6.94 -13.69
N GLY A 194 3.36 7.12 -12.54
CA GLY A 194 2.72 7.60 -11.32
C GLY A 194 2.20 9.04 -11.42
N MET A 195 2.90 9.93 -12.13
CA MET A 195 2.36 11.27 -12.44
C MET A 195 1.11 11.19 -13.32
N GLY A 196 1.09 10.29 -14.30
CA GLY A 196 -0.08 10.06 -15.15
C GLY A 196 -1.30 9.61 -14.34
N ASP A 197 -1.12 8.64 -13.45
CA ASP A 197 -2.15 8.17 -12.52
C ASP A 197 -2.65 9.31 -11.61
N ALA A 198 -1.73 10.04 -11.00
CA ALA A 198 -2.03 11.12 -10.07
C ALA A 198 -2.68 12.37 -10.73
N LEU A 199 -2.48 12.59 -12.03
CA LEU A 199 -3.17 13.64 -12.79
C LEU A 199 -4.66 13.35 -12.97
N ALA A 200 -5.08 12.07 -13.00
CA ALA A 200 -6.50 11.71 -13.09
C ALA A 200 -7.26 12.04 -11.80
N THR A 201 -6.58 11.98 -10.64
CA THR A 201 -7.20 12.09 -9.30
C THR A 201 -8.06 13.34 -9.12
N PHE A 202 -7.58 14.53 -9.50
CA PHE A 202 -8.37 15.76 -9.34
C PHE A 202 -9.61 15.78 -10.24
N VAL A 203 -9.47 15.33 -11.49
CA VAL A 203 -10.56 15.30 -12.45
C VAL A 203 -11.66 14.37 -11.95
N GLU A 204 -11.30 13.14 -11.55
CA GLU A 204 -12.26 12.15 -11.03
C GLU A 204 -12.90 12.59 -9.72
N ALA A 205 -12.10 13.10 -8.77
CA ALA A 205 -12.61 13.59 -7.49
C ALA A 205 -13.57 14.78 -7.66
N ARG A 206 -13.27 15.70 -8.58
CA ARG A 206 -14.14 16.83 -8.90
C ARG A 206 -15.47 16.35 -9.50
N CYS A 207 -15.42 15.43 -10.47
CA CYS A 207 -16.62 14.82 -11.06
C CYS A 207 -17.51 14.15 -9.99
N ALA A 208 -16.92 13.36 -9.09
CA ALA A 208 -17.65 12.71 -8.01
C ALA A 208 -18.27 13.72 -7.02
N ARG A 209 -17.58 14.83 -6.74
CA ARG A 209 -18.05 15.88 -5.83
C ARG A 209 -19.21 16.70 -6.44
N GLU A 210 -19.06 17.12 -7.69
CA GLU A 210 -20.00 18.03 -8.37
C GLU A 210 -21.26 17.33 -8.86
N ASN A 211 -21.17 16.04 -9.18
CA ASN A 211 -22.35 15.21 -9.43
C ASN A 211 -23.15 15.03 -8.11
N PRO A 212 -24.43 15.41 -8.03
CA PRO A 212 -25.26 15.19 -6.84
C PRO A 212 -25.34 13.72 -6.40
N ASN A 213 -25.23 12.79 -7.35
CA ASN A 213 -25.24 11.34 -7.13
C ASN A 213 -23.83 10.72 -7.11
N GLY A 214 -22.77 11.53 -7.18
CA GLY A 214 -21.40 11.03 -7.21
C GLY A 214 -20.95 10.50 -5.85
N GLU A 215 -20.21 9.39 -5.87
CA GLU A 215 -19.70 8.71 -4.68
C GLU A 215 -18.19 8.53 -4.78
N SER A 216 -17.55 8.49 -3.62
CA SER A 216 -16.14 8.11 -3.48
C SER A 216 -15.97 6.58 -3.50
N SER A 217 -14.73 6.10 -3.40
CA SER A 217 -14.40 4.67 -3.34
C SER A 217 -15.03 3.93 -2.15
N VAL A 218 -15.38 4.65 -1.08
CA VAL A 218 -16.13 4.14 0.09
C VAL A 218 -17.65 4.19 -0.09
N ARG A 219 -18.14 4.56 -1.29
CA ARG A 219 -19.55 4.51 -1.69
C ARG A 219 -20.46 5.47 -0.92
N VAL A 220 -19.89 6.58 -0.48
CA VAL A 220 -20.60 7.73 0.09
C VAL A 220 -20.03 9.03 -0.47
N ARG A 221 -20.66 10.17 -0.15
CA ARG A 221 -20.29 11.49 -0.69
C ARG A 221 -18.86 11.89 -0.27
N PRO A 222 -18.07 12.52 -1.15
CA PRO A 222 -16.71 12.95 -0.82
C PRO A 222 -16.70 14.12 0.18
N THR A 223 -15.63 14.21 0.97
CA THR A 223 -15.38 15.33 1.90
C THR A 223 -14.69 16.52 1.23
N LEU A 224 -14.75 17.70 1.85
CA LEU A 224 -13.97 18.86 1.41
C LEU A 224 -12.45 18.61 1.54
N ALA A 225 -12.03 17.88 2.58
CA ALA A 225 -10.64 17.50 2.78
C ALA A 225 -10.10 16.67 1.61
N ALA A 226 -10.84 15.63 1.18
CA ALA A 226 -10.45 14.82 0.03
C ALA A 226 -10.33 15.65 -1.26
N ALA A 227 -11.26 16.59 -1.50
CA ALA A 227 -11.23 17.47 -2.66
C ALA A 227 -10.00 18.39 -2.66
N ALA A 228 -9.65 18.97 -1.50
CA ALA A 228 -8.48 19.82 -1.36
C ALA A 228 -7.16 19.05 -1.60
N ILE A 229 -7.06 17.82 -1.10
CA ILE A 229 -5.90 16.94 -1.34
C ILE A 229 -5.78 16.61 -2.84
N ALA A 230 -6.89 16.29 -3.50
CA ALA A 230 -6.89 15.98 -4.94
C ALA A 230 -6.44 17.19 -5.78
N GLU A 231 -6.90 18.41 -5.44
CA GLU A 231 -6.46 19.63 -6.12
C GLU A 231 -4.97 19.92 -5.89
N ALA A 232 -4.50 19.75 -4.65
CA ALA A 232 -3.09 19.91 -4.31
C ALA A 232 -2.19 18.92 -5.07
N CYS A 233 -2.67 17.69 -5.32
CA CYS A 233 -1.97 16.69 -6.12
C CYS A 233 -1.65 17.22 -7.53
N THR A 234 -2.66 17.65 -8.28
CA THR A 234 -2.46 18.18 -9.64
C THR A 234 -1.60 19.44 -9.64
N LYS A 235 -1.82 20.38 -8.70
CA LYS A 235 -0.99 21.59 -8.59
C LYS A 235 0.50 21.25 -8.37
N THR A 236 0.77 20.26 -7.51
CA THR A 236 2.14 19.81 -7.22
C THR A 236 2.80 19.20 -8.45
N ILE A 237 2.09 18.33 -9.18
CA ILE A 237 2.62 17.71 -10.40
C ILE A 237 2.93 18.76 -11.47
N LEU A 238 2.04 19.74 -11.67
CA LEU A 238 2.25 20.81 -12.64
C LEU A 238 3.42 21.72 -12.27
N ALA A 239 3.66 21.95 -10.97
CA ALA A 239 4.75 22.79 -10.50
C ALA A 239 6.12 22.08 -10.47
N GLU A 240 6.14 20.80 -10.09
CA GLU A 240 7.38 20.08 -9.73
C GLU A 240 7.68 18.88 -10.64
N GLY A 241 6.74 18.43 -11.47
CA GLY A 241 6.86 17.19 -12.24
C GLY A 241 8.07 17.14 -13.17
N LEU A 242 8.34 18.21 -13.91
CA LEU A 242 9.51 18.28 -14.79
C LEU A 242 10.83 18.20 -14.01
N LYS A 243 10.94 18.94 -12.90
CA LYS A 243 12.14 18.93 -12.04
C LYS A 243 12.38 17.54 -11.43
N ALA A 244 11.31 16.86 -11.02
CA ALA A 244 11.41 15.52 -10.45
C ALA A 244 11.92 14.49 -11.49
N ILE A 245 11.53 14.63 -12.75
CA ILE A 245 11.99 13.78 -13.86
C ILE A 245 13.47 14.00 -14.19
N GLU A 246 13.93 15.25 -14.22
CA GLU A 246 15.34 15.60 -14.48
C GLU A 246 16.30 14.92 -13.49
N ILE A 247 15.93 14.90 -12.21
CA ILE A 247 16.70 14.22 -11.17
C ILE A 247 16.74 12.70 -11.43
N SER A 248 15.61 12.09 -11.76
CA SER A 248 15.54 10.65 -12.04
C SER A 248 16.35 10.22 -13.27
N PHE A 249 16.52 11.08 -14.28
CA PHE A 249 17.40 10.78 -15.43
C PHE A 249 18.88 10.95 -15.13
N THR A 250 19.24 11.80 -14.16
CA THR A 250 20.64 12.05 -13.80
C THR A 250 21.25 10.89 -12.98
N VAL A 251 20.40 10.06 -12.36
CA VAL A 251 20.79 8.97 -11.46
C VAL A 251 20.82 7.59 -12.16
N GLN A 252 20.34 7.49 -13.41
CA GLN A 252 20.32 6.27 -14.23
C GLN A 252 21.50 6.19 -15.20
#